data_AF-A0A956U2P7-F1
#
_entry.id   AF-A0A956U2P7-F1
#
_cell.length_a   1.000
_cell.length_b   1.000
_cell.length_c   1.000
_cell.angle_alpha   90.00
_cell.angle_beta   90.00
_cell.angle_gamma   90.00
#
_symmetry.space_group_name_H-M   'P 1'
#
loop_
_entity.id
_entity.type
_entity.pdbx_description
1 polymer ?
#
loop_
_entity_poly.entity_id
_entity_poly.type
_entity_poly.pdbx_seq_one_letter_code
_entity_poly.pdbx_strand_id
1 'polypeptide(L)'
;MRFLHTMIRVGDLDKSIKFYTEVMGLKLNRKNDYPGGKFTLAFLGTEDQPEILELTHNWDTDSYDLGAGYGHIAFAVEDIYAACEKIAGGGGKVVRPPGPMKHGTT
;
A
#
# COMPACT_ATOMS: atom_id res chain seq x y z
N MET A 1 -15.83 -2.09 18.91
CA MET A 1 -14.60 -2.56 18.22
C MET A 1 -14.24 -1.53 17.16
N ARG A 2 -12.95 -1.28 16.89
CA ARG A 2 -12.47 -0.28 15.92
C ARG A 2 -11.41 -0.91 15.03
N PHE A 3 -11.50 -0.69 13.72
CA PHE A 3 -10.45 -1.07 12.78
C PHE A 3 -9.28 -0.07 12.89
N LEU A 4 -8.05 -0.59 12.93
CA LEU A 4 -6.84 0.23 13.09
C LEU A 4 -6.03 0.28 11.79
N HIS A 5 -5.64 -0.89 11.28
CA HIS A 5 -4.79 -0.98 10.09
C HIS A 5 -4.89 -2.35 9.41
N THR A 6 -4.48 -2.40 8.15
CA THR A 6 -4.08 -3.63 7.45
C THR A 6 -2.57 -3.69 7.41
N MET A 7 -1.99 -4.84 7.76
CA MET A 7 -0.55 -5.08 7.65
C MET A 7 -0.23 -5.97 6.45
N ILE A 8 0.79 -5.60 5.68
CA ILE A 8 1.40 -6.44 4.66
C ILE A 8 2.91 -6.51 4.86
N ARG A 9 3.51 -7.66 4.47
CA ARG A 9 4.97 -7.81 4.47
C ARG A 9 5.56 -7.37 3.14
N VAL A 10 6.73 -6.74 3.19
CA VAL A 10 7.44 -6.25 2.00
C VAL A 10 8.90 -6.67 2.03
N GLY A 11 9.44 -6.96 0.83
CA GLY A 11 10.83 -7.35 0.63
C GLY A 11 11.82 -6.19 0.58
N ASP A 12 11.34 -5.00 0.21
CA ASP A 12 12.13 -3.76 0.17
C ASP A 12 11.28 -2.63 0.75
N LEU A 13 11.63 -2.19 1.95
CA LEU A 13 10.84 -1.20 2.68
C LEU A 13 10.88 0.17 2.02
N ASP A 14 12.05 0.63 1.58
CA ASP A 14 12.20 1.98 1.07
C ASP A 14 11.55 2.12 -0.32
N LYS A 15 11.65 1.09 -1.17
CA LYS A 15 10.89 1.04 -2.43
C LYS A 15 9.39 1.06 -2.19
N SER A 16 8.93 0.32 -1.17
CA SER A 16 7.51 0.27 -0.82
C SER A 16 7.02 1.61 -0.29
N ILE A 17 7.77 2.25 0.62
CA ILE A 17 7.45 3.60 1.13
C ILE A 17 7.35 4.58 -0.04
N LYS A 18 8.35 4.64 -0.92
CA LYS A 18 8.33 5.54 -2.10
C LYS A 18 7.11 5.30 -2.98
N PHE A 19 6.77 4.05 -3.26
CA PHE A 19 5.56 3.74 -4.03
C PHE A 19 4.31 4.31 -3.36
N TYR A 20 4.13 4.03 -2.07
CA TYR A 20 2.93 4.49 -1.37
C TYR A 20 2.89 6.02 -1.17
N THR A 21 4.03 6.69 -1.02
CA THR A 21 4.08 8.14 -0.81
C THR A 21 4.07 8.93 -2.11
N GLU A 22 4.92 8.58 -3.07
CA GLU A 22 5.13 9.35 -4.30
C GLU A 22 4.11 8.98 -5.39
N VAL A 23 3.77 7.70 -5.51
CA VAL A 23 2.83 7.21 -6.54
C VAL A 23 1.40 7.23 -6.04
N MET A 24 1.15 6.69 -4.84
CA MET A 24 -0.21 6.60 -4.26
C MET A 24 -0.60 7.81 -3.42
N GLY A 25 0.34 8.69 -3.05
CA GLY A 25 0.04 9.93 -2.31
C GLY A 25 -0.23 9.77 -0.81
N LEU A 26 0.09 8.62 -0.21
CA LEU A 26 0.01 8.45 1.25
C LEU A 26 1.11 9.22 1.97
N LYS A 27 0.93 9.46 3.26
CA LYS A 27 1.97 10.02 4.14
C LYS A 27 2.59 8.90 4.97
N LEU A 28 3.92 8.89 5.10
CA LEU A 28 4.61 8.08 6.09
C LEU A 28 4.48 8.78 7.45
N ASN A 29 3.79 8.15 8.40
CA ASN A 29 3.51 8.75 9.70
C ASN A 29 4.42 8.22 10.81
N ARG A 30 4.86 6.97 10.71
CA ARG A 30 5.75 6.36 11.71
C ARG A 30 6.64 5.30 11.07
N LYS A 31 7.92 5.26 11.45
CA LYS A 31 8.88 4.21 11.07
C LYS A 31 9.69 3.82 12.29
N ASN A 32 9.65 2.53 12.66
CA ASN A 32 10.29 2.01 13.85
C ASN A 32 11.11 0.76 13.53
N ASP A 33 12.38 0.75 13.95
CA ASP A 33 13.25 -0.42 13.85
C ASP A 33 13.21 -1.23 15.14
N TYR A 34 13.27 -2.56 15.00
CA TYR A 34 13.31 -3.52 16.10
C TYR A 34 14.54 -4.42 15.94
N PRO A 35 15.74 -3.94 16.31
CA PRO A 35 16.99 -4.65 16.02
C PRO A 35 17.07 -6.05 16.63
N GLY A 36 16.52 -6.25 17.83
CA GLY A 36 16.48 -7.56 18.48
C GLY A 36 15.64 -8.59 17.72
N GLY A 37 14.64 -8.14 16.95
CA GLY A 37 13.82 -8.99 16.08
C GLY A 37 14.20 -8.95 14.60
N LYS A 38 15.14 -8.09 14.21
CA LYS A 38 15.56 -7.83 12.83
C LYS A 38 14.40 -7.50 11.87
N PHE A 39 13.56 -6.55 12.26
CA PHE A 39 12.53 -6.03 11.38
C PHE A 39 12.29 -4.54 11.58
N THR A 40 11.69 -3.92 10.56
CA THR A 40 11.25 -2.54 10.56
C THR A 40 9.77 -2.47 10.24
N LEU A 41 9.05 -1.61 10.94
CA LEU A 41 7.66 -1.27 10.67
C LEU A 41 7.56 0.13 10.09
N ALA A 42 6.71 0.33 9.07
CA ALA A 42 6.34 1.65 8.56
C ALA A 42 4.82 1.77 8.48
N PHE A 43 4.28 2.84 9.06
CA PHE A 43 2.84 3.13 9.07
C PHE A 43 2.56 4.29 8.14
N LEU A 44 1.66 4.06 7.18
CA LEU A 44 1.28 5.01 6.14
C LEU A 44 -0.22 5.19 6.09
N GLY A 45 -0.66 6.35 5.60
CA GLY A 45 -2.08 6.61 5.45
C GLY A 45 -2.44 7.96 4.90
N THR A 46 -3.75 8.24 4.94
CA THR A 46 -4.34 9.51 4.54
C THR A 46 -4.45 10.44 5.75
N GLU A 47 -4.92 11.68 5.55
CA GLU A 47 -5.11 12.62 6.67
C GLU A 47 -6.12 12.11 7.69
N ASP A 48 -7.22 11.50 7.22
CA ASP A 48 -8.27 10.95 8.10
C ASP A 48 -7.88 9.62 8.76
N GLN A 49 -7.00 8.85 8.12
CA GLN A 49 -6.57 7.54 8.59
C GLN A 49 -5.03 7.41 8.45
N PRO A 50 -4.25 8.05 9.34
CA PRO A 50 -2.81 8.23 9.17
C PRO A 50 -2.01 6.92 9.25
N GLU A 51 -2.52 5.90 9.92
CA GLU A 51 -1.81 4.62 10.07
C GLU A 51 -2.59 3.44 9.49
N ILE A 52 -3.42 3.65 8.45
CA ILE A 52 -4.29 2.59 7.89
C ILE A 52 -3.50 1.42 7.26
N LEU A 53 -2.28 1.67 6.77
CA LEU A 53 -1.41 0.68 6.16
C LEU A 53 -0.13 0.50 6.99
N GLU A 54 0.09 -0.71 7.47
CA GLU A 54 1.36 -1.12 8.08
C GLU A 54 2.18 -1.96 7.08
N LEU A 55 3.41 -1.54 6.85
CA LEU A 55 4.41 -2.32 6.13
C LEU A 55 5.37 -2.94 7.14
N THR A 56 5.55 -4.26 7.07
CA THR A 56 6.57 -4.98 7.84
C THR A 56 7.66 -5.48 6.92
N HIS A 57 8.90 -5.09 7.19
CA HIS A 57 10.08 -5.61 6.49
C HIS A 57 10.97 -6.38 7.47
N ASN A 58 11.10 -7.69 7.26
CA ASN A 58 12.10 -8.51 7.95
C ASN A 58 13.42 -8.39 7.19
N TRP A 59 14.50 -8.00 7.86
CA TRP A 59 15.76 -7.59 7.21
C TRP A 59 16.42 -8.71 6.41
N ASP A 60 16.18 -9.96 6.78
CA ASP A 60 16.74 -11.15 6.15
C ASP A 60 15.75 -11.81 5.15
N THR A 61 14.69 -11.11 4.72
CA THR A 61 13.67 -11.65 3.81
C THR A 61 13.28 -10.65 2.72
N ASP A 62 13.63 -11.00 1.48
CA ASP A 62 13.46 -10.16 0.29
C ASP A 62 12.15 -10.42 -0.48
N SER A 63 11.41 -11.48 -0.14
CA SER A 63 10.23 -11.91 -0.87
C SER A 63 9.31 -12.78 -0.02
N TYR A 64 8.02 -12.80 -0.37
CA TYR A 64 6.99 -13.61 0.28
C TYR A 64 6.09 -14.25 -0.78
N ASP A 65 5.59 -15.44 -0.50
CA ASP A 65 4.45 -15.98 -1.24
C ASP A 65 3.17 -15.22 -0.86
N LEU A 66 2.50 -14.64 -1.86
CA LEU A 66 1.24 -13.92 -1.67
C LEU A 66 0.08 -14.88 -1.38
N GLY A 67 0.19 -16.13 -1.83
CA GLY A 67 -0.91 -17.09 -1.85
C GLY A 67 -2.07 -16.63 -2.74
N ALA A 68 -3.23 -17.29 -2.58
CA ALA A 68 -4.44 -17.03 -3.37
C ALA A 68 -5.64 -16.52 -2.56
N GLY A 69 -5.48 -16.32 -1.24
CA GLY A 69 -6.57 -15.93 -0.34
C GLY A 69 -6.70 -14.41 -0.13
N TYR A 70 -5.59 -13.67 -0.18
CA TYR A 70 -5.60 -12.22 -0.02
C TYR A 70 -5.93 -11.52 -1.35
N GLY A 71 -6.88 -10.58 -1.32
CA GLY A 71 -7.35 -9.86 -2.51
C GLY A 71 -6.60 -8.54 -2.73
N HIS A 72 -7.04 -7.48 -2.03
CA HIS A 72 -6.50 -6.14 -2.15
C HIS A 72 -6.93 -5.26 -0.97
N ILE A 73 -6.27 -4.11 -0.81
CA ILE A 73 -6.81 -2.93 -0.13
C ILE A 73 -7.38 -1.97 -1.19
N ALA A 74 -8.38 -1.19 -0.81
CA ALA A 74 -9.03 -0.25 -1.72
C ALA A 74 -8.95 1.18 -1.15
N PHE A 75 -8.69 2.14 -2.04
CA PHE A 75 -8.73 3.57 -1.75
C PHE A 75 -9.80 4.20 -2.66
N ALA A 76 -10.64 5.05 -2.07
CA ALA A 76 -11.52 5.90 -2.83
C ALA A 76 -10.76 7.12 -3.35
N VAL A 77 -11.05 7.53 -4.58
CA VAL A 77 -10.51 8.71 -5.22
C VAL A 77 -11.65 9.44 -5.92
N GLU A 78 -11.52 10.76 -6.07
CA GLU A 78 -12.53 11.57 -6.75
C GLU A 78 -12.60 11.27 -8.26
N ASP A 79 -11.43 11.08 -8.89
CA ASP A 79 -11.31 10.75 -10.31
C ASP A 79 -10.36 9.54 -10.50
N ILE A 80 -10.94 8.40 -10.86
CA ILE A 80 -10.20 7.16 -11.08
C ILE A 80 -9.35 7.19 -12.35
N TYR A 81 -9.73 7.98 -13.37
CA TYR A 81 -8.97 8.10 -14.60
C TYR A 81 -7.69 8.89 -14.35
N ALA A 82 -7.80 10.06 -13.71
CA ALA A 82 -6.66 10.87 -13.33
C ALA A 82 -5.73 10.13 -12.34
N ALA A 83 -6.30 9.41 -11.38
CA ALA A 83 -5.51 8.59 -10.45
C ALA A 83 -4.71 7.49 -11.17
N CYS A 84 -5.34 6.75 -12.08
CA CYS A 84 -4.66 5.72 -12.88
C CYS A 84 -3.55 6.31 -13.77
N GLU A 85 -3.78 7.47 -14.39
CA GLU A 85 -2.78 8.15 -15.20
C GLU A 85 -1.56 8.56 -14.36
N LYS A 86 -1.79 9.19 -13.20
CA LYS A 86 -0.72 9.55 -12.25
C LYS A 86 0.06 8.32 -11.78
N ILE A 87 -0.64 7.24 -11.43
CA ILE A 87 -0.02 5.99 -10.98
C ILE A 87 0.87 5.41 -12.10
N ALA A 88 0.35 5.35 -13.33
CA ALA A 88 1.12 4.86 -14.47
C ALA A 88 2.35 5.74 -14.77
N GLY A 89 2.18 7.07 -14.73
CA GLY A 89 3.27 8.03 -14.92
C GLY A 89 4.34 7.97 -13.83
N GLY A 90 3.97 7.61 -12.60
CA GLY A 90 4.88 7.36 -11.48
C GLY A 90 5.55 5.99 -11.47
N GLY A 91 5.39 5.18 -12.53
CA GLY A 91 5.97 3.84 -12.63
C GLY A 91 5.15 2.74 -11.94
N GLY A 92 3.95 3.04 -11.47
CA GLY A 92 2.99 2.06 -10.96
C GLY A 92 2.34 1.26 -12.09
N LYS A 93 2.05 -0.02 -11.83
CA LYS A 93 1.41 -0.90 -12.82
C LYS A 93 -0.12 -0.86 -12.66
N VAL A 94 -0.79 -0.19 -13.58
CA VAL A 94 -2.26 -0.26 -13.70
C VAL A 94 -2.63 -1.58 -14.40
N VAL A 95 -2.98 -2.60 -13.61
CA VAL A 95 -3.29 -3.95 -14.12
C VAL A 95 -4.66 -4.05 -14.78
N ARG A 96 -5.58 -3.15 -14.43
CA ARG A 96 -6.90 -3.02 -15.04
C ARG A 96 -7.16 -1.54 -15.29
N PRO A 97 -7.46 -1.12 -16.53
CA PRO A 97 -7.78 0.27 -16.84
C PRO A 97 -9.00 0.78 -16.05
N PRO A 98 -9.06 2.08 -15.75
CA PRO A 98 -10.20 2.71 -15.08
C PRO A 98 -11.48 2.54 -15.91
N GLY A 99 -12.60 2.34 -15.22
CA GLY A 99 -13.90 2.16 -15.86
C GLY A 99 -14.88 1.39 -14.97
N PRO A 100 -16.16 1.30 -15.38
CA PRO A 100 -17.19 0.64 -14.61
C PRO A 100 -16.85 -0.83 -14.35
N MET A 101 -17.44 -1.39 -13.29
CA MET A 101 -17.26 -2.80 -12.97
C MET A 101 -17.90 -3.66 -14.07
N LYS A 102 -17.10 -4.53 -14.74
CA LYS A 102 -17.58 -5.37 -15.87
C LYS A 102 -18.82 -6.23 -15.56
N HIS A 103 -19.08 -6.52 -14.29
CA HIS A 103 -20.22 -7.30 -13.81
C HIS A 103 -20.94 -6.63 -12.64
N GLY A 104 -20.69 -5.35 -12.40
CA GLY A 104 -21.37 -4.58 -11.36
C GLY A 104 -22.53 -3.80 -11.96
N THR A 105 -23.55 -3.54 -11.14
CA THR A 105 -24.69 -2.68 -11.48
C THR A 105 -24.50 -1.25 -10.98
N THR A 106 -23.31 -0.93 -10.48
CA THR A 106 -22.91 0.36 -9.90
C THR A 106 -21.68 0.89 -10.59
#